data_AF-A0A960XHJ3-F1
#
_entry.id   AF-A0A960XHJ3-F1
#
_cell.length_a   1.000
_cell.length_b   1.000
_cell.length_c   1.000
_cell.angle_alpha   90.00
_cell.angle_beta   90.00
_cell.angle_gamma   90.00
#
_symmetry.space_group_name_H-M   'P 1'
#
loop_
_entity.id
_entity.type
_entity.pdbx_description
1 polymer ?
#
loop_
_entity_poly.entity_id
_entity_poly.type
_entity_poly.pdbx_seq_one_letter_code
_entity_poly.pdbx_strand_id
1 'polypeptide(L)'
;MKFGISFEIDHDLQKASEVISRFADDLSRELEKEDFGSDVEDITIGIIWTRTVEGYEDWFKERKPRFRKTQTIRFLDGRTETLKNSFTYDIKFSDSEIEDIASFEARAIGVFCERLLESL
;
A
#
# COMPACT_ATOMS: atom_id res chain seq x y z
N MET A 1 -14.82 -0.96 8.80
CA MET A 1 -13.66 -1.42 8.03
C MET A 1 -12.46 -0.56 8.42
N LYS A 2 -11.31 -1.16 8.69
CA LYS A 2 -10.07 -0.43 8.97
C LYS A 2 -9.14 -0.56 7.77
N PHE A 3 -8.60 0.57 7.32
CA PHE A 3 -7.59 0.61 6.27
C PHE A 3 -6.22 0.83 6.88
N GLY A 4 -5.25 0.06 6.40
CA GLY A 4 -3.83 0.26 6.67
C GLY A 4 -3.09 0.40 5.36
N ILE A 5 -2.25 1.41 5.25
CA ILE A 5 -1.33 1.57 4.12
C ILE A 5 0.09 1.40 4.68
N SER A 6 0.85 0.49 4.09
CA SER A 6 2.26 0.28 4.43
C SER A 6 3.13 0.61 3.22
N PHE A 7 4.26 1.27 3.46
CA PHE A 7 5.18 1.66 2.41
C PHE A 7 6.53 0.96 2.57
N GLU A 8 6.97 0.26 1.52
CA GLU A 8 8.35 -0.18 1.33
C GLU A 8 9.00 0.80 0.34
N ILE A 9 9.77 1.76 0.86
CA ILE A 9 10.33 2.90 0.10
C ILE A 9 11.85 2.88 0.14
N ASP A 10 12.49 3.26 -0.97
CA ASP A 10 13.93 3.50 -1.01
C ASP A 10 14.32 4.76 -0.20
N HIS A 11 15.55 4.79 0.31
CA HIS A 11 16.10 5.90 1.09
C HIS A 11 16.08 7.23 0.33
N ASP A 12 16.27 7.21 -0.99
CA ASP A 12 16.20 8.44 -1.79
C ASP A 12 14.76 8.95 -1.98
N LEU A 13 13.78 8.05 -1.93
CA LEU A 13 12.35 8.38 -1.96
C LEU A 13 11.80 8.82 -0.59
N GLN A 14 12.47 8.46 0.51
CA GLN A 14 12.13 9.00 1.85
C GLN A 14 12.20 10.54 1.91
N LYS A 15 13.02 11.16 1.05
CA LYS A 15 13.10 12.62 0.94
C LYS A 15 11.81 13.24 0.36
N ALA A 16 10.99 12.43 -0.33
CA ALA A 16 9.67 12.78 -0.83
C ALA A 16 8.55 12.39 0.16
N SER A 17 8.80 12.52 1.47
CA SER A 17 7.83 12.19 2.53
C SER A 17 6.48 12.88 2.36
N GLU A 18 6.48 14.13 1.88
CA GLU A 18 5.25 14.86 1.59
C GLU A 18 4.41 14.21 0.49
N VAL A 19 5.05 13.63 -0.54
CA VAL A 19 4.36 12.89 -1.61
C VAL A 19 3.77 11.61 -1.07
N ILE A 20 4.54 10.86 -0.27
CA ILE A 20 4.09 9.62 0.39
C ILE A 20 2.86 9.90 1.25
N SER A 21 2.90 10.95 2.06
CA SER A 21 1.77 11.32 2.92
C SER A 21 0.55 11.75 2.12
N ARG A 22 0.70 12.59 1.09
CA ARG A 22 -0.42 13.00 0.22
C ARG A 22 -1.05 11.82 -0.50
N PHE A 23 -0.23 10.93 -1.04
CA PHE A 23 -0.71 9.70 -1.68
C PHE A 23 -1.48 8.83 -0.70
N ALA A 24 -0.97 8.64 0.51
CA ALA A 24 -1.65 7.86 1.54
C ALA A 24 -3.01 8.47 1.93
N ASP A 25 -3.06 9.79 2.08
CA ASP A 25 -4.29 10.52 2.41
C ASP A 25 -5.33 10.42 1.29
N ASP A 26 -4.91 10.63 0.03
CA ASP A 26 -5.80 10.56 -1.13
C ASP A 26 -6.29 9.13 -1.36
N LEU A 27 -5.40 8.14 -1.30
CA LEU A 27 -5.78 6.73 -1.42
C LEU A 27 -6.75 6.31 -0.31
N SER A 28 -6.50 6.75 0.93
CA SER A 28 -7.43 6.46 2.05
C SER A 28 -8.81 7.05 1.79
N ARG A 29 -8.88 8.29 1.27
CA ARG A 29 -10.16 8.93 0.92
C ARG A 29 -10.90 8.22 -0.20
N GLU A 30 -10.19 7.71 -1.20
CA GLU A 30 -10.83 6.93 -2.27
C GLU A 30 -11.30 5.56 -1.76
N LEU A 31 -10.48 4.86 -0.96
CA LEU A 31 -10.85 3.58 -0.34
C LEU A 31 -12.05 3.68 0.60
N GLU A 32 -12.22 4.79 1.32
CA GLU A 32 -13.37 5.03 2.19
C GLU A 32 -14.70 5.12 1.42
N LYS A 33 -14.67 5.41 0.12
CA LYS A 33 -15.87 5.49 -0.73
C LYS A 33 -16.28 4.13 -1.30
N GLU A 34 -15.35 3.18 -1.35
CA GLU A 34 -15.55 1.88 -1.99
C GLU A 34 -16.20 0.85 -1.05
N ASP A 35 -17.06 0.00 -1.62
CA ASP A 35 -17.70 -1.10 -0.89
C ASP A 35 -16.95 -2.42 -1.13
N PHE A 36 -16.10 -2.80 -0.18
CA PHE A 36 -15.38 -4.08 -0.18
C PHE A 36 -16.19 -5.25 0.39
N GLY A 37 -17.49 -5.04 0.64
CA GLY A 37 -18.40 -6.02 1.21
C GLY A 37 -18.33 -6.11 2.74
N SER A 38 -19.38 -6.67 3.34
CA SER A 38 -19.52 -6.77 4.80
C SER A 38 -18.59 -7.78 5.47
N ASP A 39 -17.96 -8.64 4.68
CA ASP A 39 -17.15 -9.75 5.19
C ASP A 39 -15.71 -9.35 5.47
N VAL A 40 -15.22 -8.21 4.95
CA VAL A 40 -13.85 -7.73 5.16
C VAL A 40 -13.84 -6.66 6.25
N GLU A 41 -13.18 -6.94 7.38
CA GLU A 41 -13.10 -5.98 8.49
C GLU A 41 -11.83 -5.11 8.42
N ASP A 42 -10.73 -5.67 7.91
CA ASP A 42 -9.42 -5.03 7.83
C ASP A 42 -8.84 -5.15 6.41
N ILE A 43 -8.41 -4.05 5.80
CA ILE A 43 -7.71 -4.03 4.51
C ILE A 43 -6.33 -3.42 4.71
N THR A 44 -5.29 -4.11 4.27
CA THR A 44 -3.91 -3.59 4.27
C THR A 44 -3.37 -3.56 2.84
N ILE A 45 -2.94 -2.38 2.40
CA ILE A 45 -2.32 -2.19 1.09
C ILE A 45 -0.82 -1.95 1.31
N GLY A 46 0.00 -2.85 0.79
CA GLY A 46 1.45 -2.71 0.71
C GLY A 46 1.85 -2.00 -0.56
N ILE A 47 2.53 -0.87 -0.44
CA ILE A 47 3.02 -0.09 -1.58
C ILE A 47 4.53 -0.22 -1.63
N ILE A 48 5.04 -0.76 -2.74
CA ILE A 48 6.46 -0.94 -2.98
C ILE A 48 6.93 0.15 -3.96
N TRP A 49 7.64 1.13 -3.43
CA TRP A 49 8.26 2.25 -4.15
C TRP A 49 9.78 2.14 -4.05
N THR A 50 10.30 1.13 -4.72
CA THR A 50 11.73 0.84 -4.75
C THR A 50 12.18 0.78 -6.19
N ARG A 51 13.23 1.52 -6.51
CA ARG A 51 13.85 1.42 -7.83
C ARG A 51 14.45 0.04 -8.01
N THR A 52 14.31 -0.50 -9.21
CA THR A 52 14.83 -1.82 -9.51
C THR A 52 16.35 -1.71 -9.70
N VAL A 53 17.12 -2.26 -8.75
CA VAL A 53 18.58 -2.36 -8.90
C VAL A 53 18.89 -3.69 -9.60
N GLU A 54 19.71 -3.62 -10.65
CA GLU A 54 20.13 -4.79 -11.42
C GLU A 54 20.72 -5.87 -10.48
N GLY A 55 20.17 -7.08 -10.53
CA GLY A 55 20.57 -8.21 -9.68
C GLY A 55 19.83 -8.31 -8.33
N TYR A 56 18.94 -7.37 -8.01
CA TYR A 56 18.13 -7.36 -6.78
C TYR A 56 16.61 -7.33 -7.07
N GLU A 57 16.21 -7.65 -8.29
CA GLU A 57 14.81 -7.65 -8.76
C GLU A 57 13.91 -8.53 -7.86
N ASP A 58 14.49 -9.61 -7.35
CA ASP A 58 13.80 -10.62 -6.54
C ASP A 58 13.48 -10.19 -5.11
N TRP A 59 14.12 -9.13 -4.61
CA TRP A 59 13.99 -8.70 -3.21
C TRP A 59 12.72 -7.89 -2.97
N PHE A 60 12.20 -7.24 -4.01
CA PHE A 60 11.06 -6.34 -3.95
C PHE A 60 9.92 -6.84 -4.82
N LYS A 61 9.56 -8.13 -4.68
CA LYS A 61 8.44 -8.74 -5.41
C LYS A 61 7.13 -8.51 -4.69
N GLU A 62 6.08 -8.20 -5.45
CA GLU A 62 4.70 -8.13 -4.95
C GLU A 62 4.32 -9.45 -4.29
N ARG A 63 3.81 -9.37 -3.06
CA ARG A 63 3.23 -10.54 -2.42
C ARG A 63 1.85 -10.77 -3.03
N LYS A 64 1.51 -12.04 -3.24
CA LYS A 64 0.18 -12.41 -3.72
C LYS A 64 -0.89 -11.90 -2.74
N PRO A 65 -2.04 -11.42 -3.25
CA PRO A 65 -3.17 -11.04 -2.42
C PRO A 65 -3.57 -12.17 -1.48
N ARG A 66 -3.87 -11.84 -0.23
CA ARG A 66 -4.16 -12.82 0.82
C ARG A 66 -5.35 -12.37 1.65
N PHE A 67 -6.34 -13.26 1.75
CA PHE A 67 -7.44 -13.13 2.69
C PHE A 67 -7.23 -14.06 3.89
N ARG A 68 -7.44 -13.57 5.11
CA ARG A 68 -7.29 -14.34 6.36
C ARG A 68 -8.47 -14.07 7.30
N LYS A 69 -9.19 -15.12 7.67
CA LYS A 69 -10.41 -15.02 8.51
C LYS A 69 -10.16 -14.54 9.94
N THR A 70 -9.11 -15.00 10.60
CA THR A 70 -8.74 -14.50 11.94
C THR A 70 -7.24 -14.67 12.13
N GLN A 71 -6.54 -13.61 12.50
CA GLN A 71 -5.13 -13.65 12.85
C GLN A 71 -4.88 -12.85 14.12
N THR A 72 -4.40 -13.52 15.17
CA THR A 72 -3.85 -12.84 16.34
C THR A 72 -2.37 -12.57 16.12
N ILE A 73 -2.00 -11.30 16.04
CA ILE A 73 -0.62 -10.83 16.00
C ILE A 73 -0.15 -10.57 17.42
N ARG A 74 0.98 -11.17 17.79
CA ARG A 74 1.70 -10.82 19.02
C ARG A 74 2.88 -9.93 18.67
N PHE A 75 2.87 -8.73 19.21
CA PHE A 75 3.99 -7.83 19.14
C PHE A 75 5.08 -8.24 20.15
N LEU A 76 6.31 -7.84 19.88
CA LEU A 76 7.47 -8.15 20.72
C LEU A 76 7.37 -7.54 22.14
N ASP A 77 6.52 -6.54 22.33
CA ASP A 77 6.23 -5.90 23.62
C ASP A 77 5.12 -6.59 24.42
N GLY A 78 4.62 -7.73 23.93
CA GLY A 78 3.57 -8.52 24.60
C GLY A 78 2.14 -8.10 24.28
N ARG A 79 1.92 -7.04 23.49
CA ARG A 79 0.58 -6.69 22.99
C ARG A 79 0.07 -7.75 22.02
N THR A 80 -1.21 -8.06 22.13
CA THR A 80 -1.93 -8.93 21.18
C THR A 80 -2.97 -8.10 20.45
N GLU A 81 -2.92 -8.11 19.13
CA GLU A 81 -3.96 -7.56 18.26
C GLU A 81 -4.61 -8.71 17.49
N THR A 82 -5.94 -8.74 17.44
CA THR A 82 -6.66 -9.74 16.65
C THR A 82 -7.25 -9.05 15.44
N LEU A 83 -6.69 -9.36 14.28
CA LEU A 83 -7.25 -9.01 12.99
C LEU A 83 -8.30 -10.06 12.62
N LYS A 84 -9.45 -9.61 12.14
CA LYS A 84 -10.52 -10.50 11.68
C LYS A 84 -10.79 -10.18 10.22
N ASN A 85 -11.01 -11.21 9.42
CA ASN A 85 -11.28 -11.14 7.99
C ASN A 85 -10.41 -10.09 7.28
N SER A 86 -9.09 -10.22 7.43
CA SER A 86 -8.14 -9.27 6.87
C SER A 86 -7.81 -9.61 5.43
N PHE A 87 -7.80 -8.59 4.57
CA PHE A 87 -7.31 -8.65 3.21
C PHE A 87 -6.00 -7.88 3.11
N THR A 88 -4.98 -8.50 2.50
CA THR A 88 -3.69 -7.85 2.24
C THR A 88 -3.36 -7.93 0.77
N TYR A 89 -3.00 -6.80 0.18
CA TYR A 89 -2.66 -6.66 -1.22
C TYR A 89 -1.39 -5.81 -1.36
N ASP A 90 -0.41 -6.30 -2.10
CA ASP A 90 0.80 -5.54 -2.38
C ASP A 90 0.80 -5.08 -3.84
N ILE A 91 1.16 -3.83 -4.08
CA ILE A 91 1.36 -3.25 -5.40
C ILE A 91 2.77 -2.68 -5.51
N LYS A 92 3.44 -2.99 -6.63
CA LYS A 92 4.76 -2.46 -6.96
C LYS A 92 4.64 -1.49 -8.12
N PHE A 93 5.20 -0.31 -7.92
CA PHE A 93 5.28 0.70 -8.96
C PHE A 93 6.54 0.50 -9.80
N SER A 94 6.44 0.80 -11.09
CA SER A 94 7.61 0.83 -11.97
C SER A 94 8.46 2.07 -11.70
N ASP A 95 9.73 2.03 -12.12
CA ASP A 95 10.66 3.16 -11.95
C ASP A 95 10.12 4.46 -12.59
N SER A 96 9.42 4.37 -13.73
CA SER A 96 8.83 5.54 -14.40
C SER A 96 7.65 6.12 -13.60
N GLU A 97 6.80 5.27 -13.02
CA GLU A 97 5.66 5.72 -12.22
C GLU A 97 6.13 6.39 -10.93
N ILE A 98 7.20 5.87 -10.35
CA ILE A 98 7.86 6.46 -9.19
C ILE A 98 8.39 7.86 -9.54
N GLU A 99 8.97 8.06 -10.72
CA GLU A 99 9.42 9.37 -11.18
C GLU A 99 8.27 10.34 -11.42
N ASP A 100 7.17 9.88 -12.03
CA ASP A 100 5.97 10.69 -12.24
C ASP A 100 5.36 11.13 -10.90
N ILE A 101 5.26 10.23 -9.92
CA ILE A 101 4.77 10.54 -8.57
C ILE A 101 5.71 11.52 -7.85
N ALA A 102 7.03 11.30 -7.95
CA ALA A 102 8.03 12.15 -7.33
C ALA A 102 8.11 13.56 -7.96
N SER A 103 7.59 13.75 -9.18
CA SER A 103 7.53 15.05 -9.85
C SER A 103 6.45 16.00 -9.29
N PHE A 104 5.67 15.56 -8.29
CA PHE A 104 4.63 16.33 -7.57
C PHE A 104 3.41 16.75 -8.42
N GLU A 105 3.12 16.09 -9.54
CA GLU A 105 1.89 16.37 -10.27
C GLU A 105 0.68 15.75 -9.56
N ALA A 106 -0.14 16.58 -8.90
CA ALA A 106 -1.34 16.15 -8.17
C ALA A 106 -2.33 15.32 -9.03
N ARG A 107 -2.32 15.50 -10.36
CA ARG A 107 -3.10 14.67 -11.29
C ARG A 107 -2.61 13.23 -11.36
N ALA A 108 -1.30 13.01 -11.26
CA ALA A 108 -0.72 11.68 -11.32
C ALA A 108 -1.17 10.86 -10.10
N ILE A 109 -1.15 11.45 -8.90
CA ILE A 109 -1.58 10.80 -7.65
C ILE A 109 -3.02 10.26 -7.75
N GLY A 110 -3.96 11.07 -8.24
CA GLY A 110 -5.36 10.65 -8.39
C GLY A 110 -5.52 9.48 -9.36
N VAL A 111 -4.89 9.56 -10.53
CA VAL A 111 -4.91 8.48 -11.55
C VAL A 111 -4.31 7.18 -10.98
N PHE A 112 -3.25 7.28 -10.18
CA PHE A 112 -2.67 6.10 -9.54
C PHE A 112 -3.57 5.49 -8.47
N CYS A 113 -4.30 6.32 -7.70
CA CYS A 113 -5.27 5.81 -6.73
C CYS A 113 -6.42 5.06 -7.43
N GLU A 114 -6.97 5.62 -8.50
CA GLU A 114 -8.03 4.97 -9.29
C GLU A 114 -7.56 3.63 -9.87
N ARG A 115 -6.38 3.59 -10.48
CA ARG A 115 -5.82 2.34 -11.02
C ARG A 115 -5.61 1.29 -9.94
N LEU A 116 -5.18 1.72 -8.75
CA LEU A 116 -4.99 0.83 -7.62
C LEU A 116 -6.32 0.26 -7.16
N LEU A 117 -7.38 1.07 -7.09
CA LEU A 117 -8.75 0.58 -6.82
C LEU A 117 -9.23 -0.44 -7.85
N GLU A 118 -8.99 -0.22 -9.14
CA GLU A 118 -9.34 -1.18 -10.19
C GLU A 118 -8.62 -2.54 -10.07
N SER A 119 -7.51 -2.58 -9.33
CA SER A 119 -6.68 -3.78 -9.14
C SER A 119 -7.03 -4.60 -7.88
N LEU A 120 -7.88 -4.06 -7.01
CA LEU A 120 -8.37 -4.69 -5.77
C LEU A 120 -9.61 -5.55 -6.02
#